data_AF-A0A7X8ARC9-F1
#
_entry.id   AF-A0A7X8ARC9-F1
#
_cell.length_a   1.000
_cell.length_b   1.000
_cell.length_c   1.000
_cell.angle_alpha   90.00
_cell.angle_beta   90.00
_cell.angle_gamma   90.00
#
_symmetry.space_group_name_H-M   'P 1'
#
loop_
_entity.id
_entity.type
_entity.pdbx_description
1 polymer ?
#
loop_
_entity_poly.entity_id
_entity_poly.type
_entity_poly.pdbx_seq_one_letter_code
_entity_poly.pdbx_strand_id
1 'polypeptide(L)'
;ARAHVLAICAKENISEIALGYPLNTDGTVGERAKSAERFRDDLLREGSPPIVLVNETYTTLAATEELERLGYKKEQIKAQIDAVAAKYILETYLERKRSNERK
;
A
#
# COMPACT_ATOMS: atom_id res chain seq x y z
N ALA A 1 4.44 -0.83 -15.05
CA ALA A 1 3.99 -1.01 -13.66
C ALA A 1 3.09 -2.23 -13.51
N ARG A 2 1.85 -2.25 -14.04
CA ARG A 2 0.91 -3.37 -13.87
C ARG A 2 1.43 -4.74 -14.33
N ALA A 3 1.96 -4.82 -15.55
CA ALA A 3 2.58 -6.05 -16.07
C ALA A 3 3.69 -6.61 -15.15
N HIS A 4 4.45 -5.72 -14.47
CA HIS A 4 5.48 -6.15 -13.54
C HIS A 4 4.88 -6.72 -12.25
N VAL A 5 3.82 -6.09 -11.72
CA VAL A 5 3.08 -6.62 -10.56
C VAL A 5 2.50 -8.00 -10.89
N LEU A 6 1.84 -8.16 -12.04
CA LEU A 6 1.27 -9.44 -12.47
C LEU A 6 2.34 -10.53 -12.63
N ALA A 7 3.50 -10.19 -13.19
CA ALA A 7 4.63 -11.12 -13.31
C ALA A 7 5.13 -11.59 -11.93
N ILE A 8 5.20 -10.69 -10.93
CA ILE A 8 5.53 -11.06 -9.55
C ILE A 8 4.44 -11.95 -8.96
N CYS A 9 3.16 -11.59 -9.14
CA CYS A 9 2.05 -12.40 -8.63
C CYS A 9 2.09 -13.84 -9.14
N ALA A 10 2.36 -14.01 -10.44
CA ALA A 10 2.48 -15.33 -11.05
C ALA A 10 3.73 -16.09 -10.57
N LYS A 11 4.88 -15.41 -10.50
CA LYS A 11 6.16 -16.00 -10.10
C LYS A 11 6.16 -16.47 -8.65
N GLU A 12 5.58 -15.68 -7.76
CA GLU A 12 5.60 -15.91 -6.31
C GLU A 12 4.31 -16.59 -5.81
N ASN A 13 3.40 -16.97 -6.72
CA ASN A 13 2.10 -17.59 -6.42
C ASN A 13 1.28 -16.82 -5.37
N ILE A 14 1.14 -15.52 -5.60
CA ILE A 14 0.41 -14.61 -4.70
C ILE A 14 -1.08 -14.89 -4.81
N SER A 15 -1.73 -15.09 -3.66
CA SER A 15 -3.16 -15.38 -3.56
C SER A 15 -4.04 -14.15 -3.33
N GLU A 16 -3.48 -13.06 -2.82
CA GLU A 16 -4.19 -11.82 -2.51
C GLU A 16 -3.20 -10.65 -2.39
N ILE A 17 -3.64 -9.43 -2.75
CA ILE A 17 -2.82 -8.22 -2.70
C ILE A 17 -3.43 -7.23 -1.71
N ALA A 18 -2.64 -6.76 -0.74
CA ALA A 18 -2.97 -5.59 0.08
C ALA A 18 -2.46 -4.33 -0.62
N LEU A 19 -3.36 -3.45 -1.04
CA LEU A 19 -3.05 -2.21 -1.75
C LEU A 19 -3.36 -1.00 -0.87
N GLY A 20 -2.41 -0.08 -0.81
CA GLY A 20 -2.54 1.19 -0.11
C GLY A 20 -3.75 2.01 -0.56
N TYR A 21 -4.51 2.52 0.40
CA TYR A 21 -5.66 3.39 0.18
C TYR A 21 -5.51 4.69 0.98
N PRO A 22 -4.78 5.68 0.43
CA PRO A 22 -4.44 6.91 1.13
C PRO A 22 -5.65 7.85 1.15
N LEU A 23 -6.54 7.62 2.12
CA LEU A 23 -7.62 8.54 2.45
C LEU A 23 -7.06 9.85 3.02
N ASN A 24 -7.83 10.92 2.87
CA ASN A 24 -7.54 12.18 3.56
C ASN A 24 -7.69 11.99 5.07
N THR A 25 -7.12 12.91 5.86
CA THR A 25 -7.13 12.84 7.33
C THR A 25 -8.56 12.85 7.92
N ASP A 26 -9.52 13.42 7.20
CA ASP A 26 -10.96 13.42 7.55
C ASP A 26 -11.71 12.16 7.06
N GLY A 27 -11.00 11.20 6.47
CA GLY A 27 -11.55 9.96 5.91
C GLY A 27 -12.12 10.11 4.49
N THR A 28 -12.05 11.30 3.88
CA THR A 28 -12.58 11.53 2.53
C THR A 28 -11.66 10.97 1.45
N VAL A 29 -12.23 10.65 0.28
CA VAL A 29 -11.51 10.10 -0.87
C VAL A 29 -10.87 11.24 -1.68
N GLY A 30 -9.55 11.40 -1.55
CA GLY A 30 -8.75 12.32 -2.37
C GLY A 30 -8.34 11.74 -3.73
N GLU A 31 -7.63 12.52 -4.54
CA GLU A 31 -7.18 12.08 -5.88
C GLU A 31 -6.21 10.88 -5.80
N ARG A 32 -5.42 10.77 -4.74
CA ARG A 32 -4.52 9.63 -4.51
C ARG A 32 -5.30 8.33 -4.28
N ALA A 33 -6.34 8.39 -3.45
CA ALA A 33 -7.24 7.26 -3.21
C ALA A 33 -7.94 6.82 -4.51
N LYS A 34 -8.44 7.77 -5.31
CA LYS A 34 -9.01 7.48 -6.65
C LYS A 34 -7.99 6.85 -7.59
N SER A 35 -6.74 7.30 -7.55
CA SER A 35 -5.67 6.70 -8.36
C SER A 35 -5.39 5.25 -7.93
N ALA A 36 -5.42 4.95 -6.63
CA ALA A 36 -5.28 3.59 -6.12
C ALA A 36 -6.46 2.70 -6.55
N GLU A 37 -7.70 3.22 -6.54
CA GLU A 37 -8.89 2.52 -7.06
C GLU A 37 -8.75 2.20 -8.55
N ARG A 38 -8.37 3.18 -9.38
CA ARG A 38 -8.15 2.95 -10.81
C ARG A 38 -7.08 1.89 -11.05
N PHE A 39 -5.99 1.94 -10.30
CA PHE A 39 -4.91 0.95 -10.39
C PHE A 39 -5.37 -0.45 -10.00
N ARG A 40 -6.13 -0.58 -8.91
CA ARG A 40 -6.80 -1.83 -8.52
C ARG A 40 -7.67 -2.37 -9.65
N ASP A 41 -8.54 -1.53 -10.20
CA ASP A 41 -9.51 -1.95 -11.21
C ASP A 41 -8.85 -2.37 -12.52
N ASP A 42 -7.75 -1.71 -12.90
CA ASP A 42 -6.94 -2.13 -14.04
C ASP A 42 -6.27 -3.49 -13.77
N LEU A 43 -5.69 -3.71 -12.59
CA LEU A 43 -5.05 -4.98 -12.24
C LEU A 43 -6.04 -6.14 -12.21
N LEU A 44 -7.23 -5.91 -11.63
CA LEU A 44 -8.30 -6.91 -11.61
C LEU A 44 -8.78 -7.24 -13.03
N ARG A 45 -8.91 -6.25 -13.91
CA ARG A 45 -9.24 -6.46 -15.34
C ARG A 45 -8.15 -7.24 -16.08
N GLU A 46 -6.90 -7.09 -15.68
CA GLU A 46 -5.75 -7.81 -16.25
C GLU A 46 -5.51 -9.19 -15.58
N GLY A 47 -6.37 -9.63 -14.66
CA GLY A 47 -6.33 -10.98 -14.08
C GLY A 47 -5.44 -11.11 -12.84
N SER A 48 -5.24 -10.03 -12.07
CA SER A 48 -4.57 -10.14 -10.77
C SER A 48 -5.37 -11.02 -9.80
N PRO A 49 -4.72 -11.54 -8.74
CA PRO A 49 -5.42 -12.03 -7.56
C PRO A 49 -6.33 -10.95 -6.94
N PRO A 50 -7.26 -11.33 -6.04
CA PRO A 50 -8.07 -10.38 -5.29
C PRO A 50 -7.21 -9.28 -4.64
N ILE A 51 -7.73 -8.06 -4.66
CA ILE A 51 -7.03 -6.89 -4.11
C ILE A 51 -7.89 -6.25 -3.03
N VAL A 52 -7.31 -6.08 -1.84
CA VAL A 52 -7.92 -5.43 -0.69
C VAL A 52 -7.30 -4.05 -0.48
N LEU A 53 -8.15 -3.03 -0.44
CA LEU A 53 -7.74 -1.67 -0.13
C LEU A 53 -7.54 -1.50 1.38
N VAL A 54 -6.36 -1.04 1.78
CA VAL A 54 -5.97 -0.87 3.19
C VAL A 54 -5.75 0.61 3.45
N ASN A 55 -6.53 1.16 4.38
CA ASN A 55 -6.40 2.57 4.75
C ASN A 55 -5.01 2.86 5.34
N GLU A 56 -4.31 3.83 4.76
CA GLU A 56 -2.93 4.22 5.09
C GLU A 56 -2.86 5.53 5.89
N THR A 57 -3.76 5.76 6.86
CA THR A 57 -3.85 7.08 7.54
C THR A 57 -2.64 7.42 8.42
N TYR A 58 -1.55 6.64 8.41
CA TYR A 58 -0.42 6.80 9.33
C TYR A 58 0.94 6.99 8.62
N THR A 59 1.64 8.01 9.14
CA THR A 59 3.11 8.17 9.29
C THR A 59 4.02 8.50 8.12
N THR A 60 3.54 8.68 6.88
CA THR A 60 4.46 9.14 5.81
C THR A 60 5.07 10.51 6.10
N LEU A 61 4.27 11.47 6.60
CA LEU A 61 4.75 12.83 6.85
C LEU A 61 5.75 12.88 8.01
N ALA A 62 5.39 12.33 9.17
CA ALA A 62 6.27 12.33 10.35
C ALA A 62 7.56 11.54 10.13
N ALA A 63 7.51 10.42 9.40
CA ALA A 63 8.70 9.65 9.05
C ALA A 63 9.59 10.38 8.02
N THR A 64 8.99 11.10 7.06
CA THR A 64 9.74 11.92 6.09
C THR A 64 10.50 13.03 6.80
N GLU A 65 9.83 13.80 7.66
CA GLU A 65 10.44 14.91 8.38
C GLU A 65 11.60 14.47 9.28
N GLU A 66 11.47 13.30 9.92
CA GLU A 66 12.53 12.76 10.77
C GLU A 66 13.75 12.29 9.98
N LEU A 67 13.55 11.61 8.85
CA LEU A 67 14.64 11.16 8.00
C LEU A 67 15.34 12.34 7.30
N GLU A 68 14.61 13.39 6.93
CA GLU A 68 15.21 14.64 6.43
C GLU A 68 16.08 15.30 7.51
N ARG A 69 15.62 15.34 8.77
CA ARG A 69 16.41 15.86 9.91
C ARG A 69 17.68 15.06 10.17
N LEU A 70 17.66 13.75 9.94
CA LEU A 70 18.83 12.87 10.07
C LEU A 70 19.81 12.95 8.89
N GLY A 71 19.56 13.81 7.90
CA GLY A 71 20.48 14.09 6.79
C GLY A 71 20.40 13.10 5.62
N TYR A 72 19.34 12.30 5.54
CA TYR A 72 19.11 11.43 4.39
C TYR A 72 18.73 12.25 3.16
N LYS A 73 19.21 11.85 1.97
CA LYS A 73 18.78 12.45 0.70
C LYS A 73 17.37 11.99 0.34
N LYS A 74 16.61 12.83 -0.36
CA LYS A 74 15.20 12.56 -0.75
C LYS A 74 15.01 11.19 -1.41
N GLU A 75 15.96 10.73 -2.20
CA GLU A 75 15.89 9.43 -2.89
C GLU A 75 16.03 8.26 -1.90
N GLN A 76 16.89 8.40 -0.88
CA GLN A 76 17.09 7.40 0.18
C GLN A 76 15.87 7.34 1.10
N ILE A 77 15.31 8.52 1.40
CA ILE A 77 14.08 8.66 2.19
C ILE A 77 12.92 7.99 1.47
N LYS A 78 12.72 8.27 0.18
CA LYS A 78 11.63 7.69 -0.59
C LYS A 78 11.70 6.17 -0.64
N ALA A 79 12.88 5.60 -0.90
CA ALA A 79 13.05 4.15 -0.95
C ALA A 79 12.76 3.47 0.41
N GLN A 80 13.20 4.08 1.52
CA GLN A 80 12.90 3.57 2.86
C GLN A 80 11.42 3.72 3.20
N ILE A 81 10.82 4.87 2.89
CA ILE A 81 9.41 5.15 3.16
C ILE A 81 8.50 4.20 2.40
N ASP A 82 8.79 3.91 1.12
CA ASP A 82 7.97 3.00 0.32
C ASP A 82 7.97 1.58 0.93
N ALA A 83 9.13 1.08 1.36
CA ALA A 83 9.23 -0.22 2.02
C ALA A 83 8.54 -0.25 3.39
N VAL A 84 8.69 0.82 4.17
CA VAL A 84 8.04 0.97 5.48
C VAL A 84 6.51 1.06 5.34
N ALA A 85 6.02 1.83 4.37
CA ALA A 85 4.60 1.92 4.06
C ALA A 85 4.05 0.55 3.65
N ALA A 86 4.72 -0.16 2.73
CA ALA A 86 4.33 -1.50 2.30
C ALA A 86 4.25 -2.50 3.48
N LYS A 87 5.20 -2.42 4.43
CA LYS A 87 5.16 -3.21 5.66
C LYS A 87 3.92 -2.89 6.49
N TYR A 88 3.64 -1.63 6.77
CA TYR A 88 2.49 -1.23 7.60
C TYR A 88 1.13 -1.60 6.97
N ILE A 89 1.00 -1.46 5.64
CA ILE A 89 -0.16 -1.93 4.89
C ILE A 89 -0.40 -3.42 5.16
N LEU A 90 0.65 -4.23 5.01
CA LEU A 90 0.57 -5.68 5.17
C LEU A 90 0.24 -6.06 6.61
N GLU A 91 0.90 -5.43 7.60
CA GLU A 91 0.61 -5.65 9.02
C GLU A 91 -0.86 -5.34 9.34
N THR A 92 -1.36 -4.19 8.89
CA THR A 92 -2.77 -3.78 9.07
C THR A 92 -3.74 -4.78 8.43
N TYR A 93 -3.42 -5.25 7.23
CA TYR A 93 -4.23 -6.25 6.53
C TYR A 93 -4.26 -7.59 7.30
N LEU A 94 -3.10 -8.10 7.73
CA LEU A 94 -2.99 -9.36 8.47
C LEU A 94 -3.70 -9.30 9.83
N GLU A 95 -3.63 -8.16 10.52
CA GLU A 95 -4.37 -7.94 11.78
C GLU A 95 -5.88 -7.99 11.59
N ARG A 96 -6.40 -7.34 10.54
CA ARG A 96 -7.82 -7.41 10.19
C ARG A 96 -8.26 -8.85 9.90
N LYS A 97 -7.45 -9.60 9.14
CA LYS A 97 -7.74 -11.01 8.82
C LYS A 97 -7.79 -11.88 10.07
N ARG A 98 -6.77 -11.79 10.93
CA ARG A 98 -6.71 -12.51 12.21
C ARG A 98 -7.89 -12.17 13.13
N SER A 99 -8.34 -10.92 13.13
CA SER A 99 -9.47 -10.48 13.97
C SER A 99 -10.82 -10.99 13.45
N ASN A 100 -10.97 -11.12 12.14
CA ASN A 100 -12.18 -11.68 11.52
C ASN A 100 -12.27 -13.20 11.69
N GLU A 101 -11.14 -13.93 11.69
CA GLU A 101 -11.10 -15.38 11.90
C GLU A 101 -11.39 -15.81 13.36
N ARG A 102 -11.31 -14.88 14.31
CA ARG A 102 -11.56 -15.12 15.74
C ARG A 102 -13.00 -14.87 16.18
N LYS A 103 -13.86 -14.43 15.26
CA LYS A 103 -15.30 -14.22 15.48
C LYS A 103 -16.09 -15.37 14.89
#